data_AF-A0A6F8YGR9-F1
#
_entry.id   AF-A0A6F8YGR9-F1
#
_cell.length_a   1.000
_cell.length_b   1.000
_cell.length_c   1.000
_cell.angle_alpha   90.00
_cell.angle_beta   90.00
_cell.angle_gamma   90.00
#
_symmetry.space_group_name_H-M   'P 1'
#
loop_
_entity.id
_entity.type
_entity.pdbx_description
1 polymer ?
#
loop_
_entity_poly.entity_id
_entity_poly.type
_entity_poly.pdbx_seq_one_letter_code
_entity_poly.pdbx_strand_id
1 'polypeptide(L)' 'MTGGGFGGCVLALVDAGETDRVAAAVASAFAQRGFSPPEPFVAVPGPGALRL' A
#
# COMPACT_ATOMS: atom_id res chain seq x y z
N MET A 1 -6.16 -7.22 -3.15
CA MET A 1 -5.66 -6.98 -4.52
C MET A 1 -6.48 -5.85 -5.11
N THR A 2 -5.82 -4.87 -5.72
CA THR A 2 -6.48 -3.79 -6.47
C THR A 2 -5.92 -3.70 -7.88
N GLY A 3 -6.79 -3.55 -8.89
CA GLY A 3 -6.42 -3.68 -10.30
C GLY A 3 -6.60 -5.12 -10.81
N GLY A 4 -5.91 -5.47 -11.90
CA GLY A 4 -6.11 -6.73 -12.64
C GLY A 4 -5.37 -7.97 -12.10
N GLY A 5 -4.48 -7.83 -11.11
CA GLY A 5 -3.74 -8.94 -10.49
C GLY A 5 -2.39 -9.25 -11.13
N PHE A 6 -1.88 -10.47 -10.89
CA PHE A 6 -0.53 -10.96 -11.29
C PHE A 6 0.65 -10.16 -10.71
N GLY A 7 0.41 -9.44 -9.62
CA GLY A 7 1.34 -8.50 -9.00
C GLY A 7 0.63 -7.20 -8.66
N GLY A 8 1.41 -6.14 -8.43
CA GLY A 8 0.92 -4.79 -8.20
C GLY A 8 0.54 -4.50 -6.76
N CYS A 9 -0.57 -3.77 -6.58
CA CYS A 9 -0.92 -3.15 -5.30
C CYS A 9 -2.03 -3.88 -4.53
N VAL A 10 -2.04 -3.65 -3.23
CA VAL A 10 -3.15 -3.96 -2.33
C VAL A 10 -3.58 -2.68 -1.62
N LEU A 11 -4.83 -2.64 -1.17
CA LEU A 11 -5.33 -1.60 -0.28
C LEU A 11 -5.65 -2.23 1.07
N ALA A 12 -5.36 -1.50 2.14
CA ALA A 12 -5.73 -1.85 3.51
C ALA A 12 -6.35 -0.62 4.16
N LEU A 13 -7.45 -0.83 4.87
CA LEU A 13 -7.98 0.16 5.80
C LEU A 13 -7.26 -0.01 7.12
N VAL A 14 -6.67 1.07 7.61
CA VAL A 14 -5.91 1.12 8.86
C VAL A 14 -6.40 2.30 9.68
N ASP A 15 -6.33 2.18 11.00
CA ASP A 15 -6.65 3.29 11.88
C ASP A 15 -5.68 4.46 11.65
N ALA A 16 -6.19 5.67 11.82
CA ALA A 16 -5.39 6.89 11.66
C ALA A 16 -4.23 6.89 12.68
N GLY A 17 -3.00 7.08 12.18
CA GLY A 17 -1.78 7.04 12.99
C GLY A 17 -1.08 5.68 13.01
N GLU A 18 -1.73 4.60 12.59
CA GLU A 18 -1.15 3.24 12.60
C GLU A 18 -0.45 2.87 11.28
N THR A 19 -0.45 3.75 10.28
CA THR A 19 0.09 3.47 8.94
C THR A 19 1.54 2.99 8.99
N ASP A 20 2.42 3.66 9.74
CA ASP A 20 3.85 3.32 9.79
C ASP A 20 4.08 1.96 10.45
N ARG A 21 3.32 1.66 11.50
CA ARG A 21 3.36 0.37 12.18
C ARG A 21 2.96 -0.76 11.23
N VAL A 22 1.86 -0.58 10.50
CA VAL A 22 1.38 -1.57 9.54
C VAL A 22 2.37 -1.72 8.38
N ALA A 23 2.89 -0.62 7.84
CA ALA A 23 3.90 -0.63 6.78
C ALA A 23 5.17 -1.42 7.20
N ALA A 24 5.68 -1.18 8.40
CA ALA A 24 6.83 -1.89 8.94
C ALA A 24 6.56 -3.40 9.13
N ALA A 25 5.37 -3.76 9.63
CA ALA A 25 4.97 -5.15 9.79
C ALA A 25 4.90 -5.89 8.43
N VAL A 26 4.33 -5.25 7.41
CA VAL A 26 4.26 -5.80 6.06
C VAL A 26 5.67 -5.94 5.45
N ALA A 27 6.53 -4.93 5.58
CA ALA A 27 7.90 -4.98 5.10
C ALA A 27 8.70 -6.13 5.75
N SER A 28 8.56 -6.32 7.07
CA SER A 28 9.18 -7.44 7.79
C SER A 28 8.67 -8.79 7.26
N ALA A 29 7.36 -8.93 7.04
CA ALA A 29 6.78 -10.15 6.51
C ALA A 29 7.23 -10.47 5.07
N PHE A 30 7.48 -9.45 4.24
CA PHE A 30 8.07 -9.61 2.90
C PHE A 30 9.52 -10.08 2.98
N ALA A 31 10.33 -9.45 3.84
CA ALA A 31 11.73 -9.81 4.03
C ALA A 31 11.90 -11.26 4.54
N GLN A 32 11.07 -11.68 5.51
CA GLN A 32 11.08 -13.06 6.04
C GLN A 32 10.78 -14.11 4.97
N ARG A 33 10.04 -13.72 3.92
CA ARG A 33 9.68 -14.60 2.79
C ARG A 33 10.63 -14.47 1.60
N GLY A 34 11.65 -13.61 1.69
CA GLY A 34 12.58 -13.34 0.60
C GLY A 34 11.95 -12.62 -0.59
N PHE A 35 10.85 -11.91 -0.39
CA PHE A 35 10.21 -11.11 -1.44
C PHE A 35 10.88 -9.75 -1.60
N SER A 36 10.77 -9.16 -2.80
CA SER A 36 11.20 -7.79 -3.05
C SER A 36 10.50 -6.82 -2.08
N PRO A 37 11.21 -5.86 -1.48
CA PRO A 37 10.60 -4.93 -0.53
C PRO A 37 9.36 -4.22 -1.10
N PRO A 38 8.27 -4.09 -0.32
CA PRO A 38 7.09 -3.36 -0.75
C PRO A 38 7.31 -1.84 -0.64
N GLU A 39 6.58 -1.07 -1.44
CA GLU A 39 6.57 0.40 -1.42
C GLU A 39 5.20 0.92 -0.95
N PRO A 40 5.02 1.19 0.36
CA PRO A 40 3.76 1.69 0.89
C PRO A 40 3.61 3.20 0.66
N PHE A 41 2.38 3.64 0.41
CA PHE A 41 2.00 5.05 0.41
C PHE A 41 0.57 5.22 0.93
N VAL A 42 0.26 6.38 1.51
CA VAL A 42 -1.11 6.72 1.94
C VAL A 42 -1.87 7.29 0.75
N ALA A 43 -2.94 6.61 0.35
CA ALA A 43 -3.84 7.10 -0.68
C ALA A 43 -4.85 8.08 -0.07
N VAL A 44 -4.91 9.30 -0.60
CA VAL A 44 -5.93 10.30 -0.28
C VAL A 44 -6.89 10.43 -1.47
N PRO A 45 -8.20 10.25 -1.29
CA PRO A 45 -9.16 10.44 -2.37
C PRO A 45 -9.07 11.86 -2.96
N GLY A 46 -8.88 11.96 -4.27
CA GLY A 46 -8.74 13.23 -5.00
C GLY A 46 -9.78 13.41 -6.09
N PRO A 47 -9.91 14.62 -6.66
CA PRO A 47 -10.79 14.88 -7.79
C PRO A 47 -10.34 14.09 -9.02
N GLY A 48 -11.30 13.81 -9.91
CA GLY A 48 -11.00 13.32 -11.25
C GLY A 48 -10.35 14.41 -12.12
N ALA A 49 -9.92 14.02 -13.33
CA ALA A 49 -9.32 14.94 -14.28
C ALA A 49 -10.29 16.09 -14.65
N LEU A 50 -9.74 17.31 -14.72
CA LEU A 50 -10.45 18.53 -15.15
C LEU A 50 -9.53 19.39 -16.03
N ARG A 51 -10.10 20.26 -16.85
CA ARG A 51 -9.31 21.22 -17.65
C ARG A 51 -8.79 22.32 -16.73
N LEU A 52 -7.46 22.40 -16.61
CA LEU A 52 -6.76 23.44 -15.86
C LEU A 52 -6.99 24.83 -16.45
#